data_AF-A0A428MNF0-F1
#
_entry.id   AF-A0A428MNF0-F1
#
_cell.length_a   1.000
_cell.length_b   1.000
_cell.length_c   1.000
_cell.angle_alpha   90.00
_cell.angle_beta   90.00
_cell.angle_gamma   90.00
#
_symmetry.space_group_name_H-M   'P 1'
#
loop_
_entity.id
_entity.type
_entity.pdbx_description
1 polymer ?
#
loop_
_entity_poly.entity_id
_entity_poly.type
_entity_poly.pdbx_seq_one_letter_code
_entity_poly.pdbx_strand_id
1 'polypeptide(L)'
;MAALPEFAAGLWEEAKRFLEKAEEDGPSDGAIAFVHAALMLGFASFEAHVNAMADDFLTTSSLNPHERGLLGEHIVELVDGEFQVKEVLKVQRLEDRVLFLCRRFSKSPIDRSSSYWGEFMAAARLRNRLTHPKPGALVIELEEVRRALTAIIELLNVMCLSLYRKKLPTHGRGLSSKRSF
;
A
#
# COMPACT_ATOMS: atom_id res chain seq x y z
N MET A 1 -9.70 -13.01 -13.78
CA MET A 1 -9.56 -11.85 -12.86
C MET A 1 -9.07 -12.23 -11.45
N ALA A 2 -8.55 -13.45 -11.18
CA ALA A 2 -8.09 -13.86 -9.84
C ALA A 2 -6.58 -13.68 -9.57
N ALA A 3 -5.77 -13.26 -10.56
CA ALA A 3 -4.31 -13.27 -10.46
C ALA A 3 -3.72 -12.12 -9.60
N LEU A 4 -4.33 -10.92 -9.64
CA LEU A 4 -3.81 -9.75 -8.92
C LEU A 4 -3.92 -9.89 -7.38
N PRO A 5 -5.03 -10.39 -6.82
CA PRO A 5 -5.12 -10.67 -5.38
C PRO A 5 -4.14 -11.75 -4.89
N GLU A 6 -3.89 -12.79 -5.70
CA GLU A 6 -2.93 -13.85 -5.36
C GLU A 6 -1.49 -13.34 -5.37
N PHE A 7 -1.13 -12.56 -6.40
CA PHE A 7 0.17 -11.91 -6.49
C PHE A 7 0.43 -10.96 -5.32
N ALA A 8 -0.54 -10.09 -5.00
CA ALA A 8 -0.41 -9.16 -3.90
C ALA A 8 -0.27 -9.89 -2.54
N ALA A 9 -1.02 -10.98 -2.34
CA ALA A 9 -0.87 -11.83 -1.17
C ALA A 9 0.50 -12.52 -1.12
N GLY A 10 1.04 -12.96 -2.27
CA GLY A 10 2.38 -13.53 -2.38
C GLY A 10 3.47 -12.58 -1.90
N LEU A 11 3.45 -11.33 -2.39
CA LEU A 11 4.38 -10.27 -1.98
C LEU A 11 4.27 -9.97 -0.47
N TRP A 12 3.05 -10.03 0.09
CA TRP A 12 2.86 -9.84 1.53
C TRP A 12 3.51 -10.95 2.35
N GLU A 13 3.39 -12.21 1.93
CA GLU A 13 4.03 -13.33 2.62
C GLU A 13 5.56 -13.27 2.50
N GLU A 14 6.10 -12.80 1.38
CA GLU A 14 7.53 -12.54 1.20
C GLU A 14 8.01 -11.41 2.10
N ALA A 15 7.28 -10.29 2.17
CA ALA A 15 7.61 -9.17 3.03
C ALA A 15 7.74 -9.59 4.50
N LYS A 16 6.77 -10.36 4.99
CA LYS A 16 6.79 -10.94 6.35
C LYS A 16 7.97 -11.88 6.54
N ARG A 17 8.26 -12.73 5.57
CA ARG A 17 9.36 -13.68 5.70
C ARG A 17 10.71 -12.98 5.78
N PHE A 18 10.92 -11.93 4.97
CA PHE A 18 12.14 -11.15 5.07
C PHE A 18 12.25 -10.41 6.41
N LEU A 19 11.15 -9.94 6.99
CA LEU A 19 11.17 -9.39 8.35
C LEU A 19 11.64 -10.45 9.38
N GLU A 20 11.10 -11.67 9.31
CA GLU A 20 11.52 -12.78 10.18
C GLU A 20 13.01 -13.12 9.99
N LYS A 21 13.49 -13.19 8.74
CA LYS A 21 14.92 -13.45 8.47
C LYS A 21 15.83 -12.35 9.00
N ALA A 22 15.42 -11.09 8.91
CA ALA A 22 16.19 -9.99 9.49
C ALA A 22 16.29 -10.11 11.02
N GLU A 23 15.24 -10.60 11.68
CA GLU A 23 15.23 -10.87 13.12
C GLU A 23 16.11 -12.07 13.47
N GLU A 24 16.06 -13.15 12.68
CA GLU A 24 16.88 -14.36 12.82
C GLU A 24 18.39 -14.09 12.65
N ASP A 25 18.78 -13.28 11.65
CA ASP A 25 20.18 -12.99 11.33
C ASP A 25 20.86 -12.01 12.31
N GLY A 26 20.07 -11.26 13.10
CA GLY A 26 20.60 -10.21 13.98
C GLY A 26 21.33 -9.08 13.23
N PRO A 27 22.14 -8.25 13.92
CA PRO A 27 22.80 -7.10 13.29
C PRO A 27 23.86 -7.53 12.26
N SER A 28 23.47 -7.59 10.99
CA SER A 28 24.33 -7.95 9.86
C SER A 28 23.92 -7.22 8.58
N ASP A 29 24.82 -7.16 7.60
CA ASP A 29 24.50 -6.62 6.26
C ASP A 29 23.37 -7.42 5.59
N GLY A 30 23.27 -8.72 5.87
CA GLY A 30 22.17 -9.58 5.42
C GLY A 30 20.83 -9.15 6.00
N ALA A 31 20.77 -8.90 7.32
CA ALA A 31 19.57 -8.38 7.96
C ALA A 31 19.15 -7.01 7.41
N ILE A 32 20.09 -6.11 7.13
CA ILE A 32 19.78 -4.81 6.49
C ILE A 32 19.11 -5.03 5.12
N ALA A 33 19.66 -5.92 4.29
CA ALA A 33 19.06 -6.24 3.00
C ALA A 33 17.65 -6.83 3.15
N PHE A 34 17.43 -7.70 4.14
CA PHE A 34 16.11 -8.25 4.43
C PHE A 34 15.12 -7.20 4.94
N VAL A 35 15.53 -6.27 5.79
CA VAL A 35 14.70 -5.14 6.23
C VAL A 35 14.27 -4.26 5.04
N HIS A 36 15.19 -3.97 4.11
CA HIS A 36 14.87 -3.24 2.89
C HIS A 36 13.87 -3.99 2.00
N ALA A 37 14.10 -5.29 1.79
CA ALA A 37 13.21 -6.14 1.01
C ALA A 37 11.81 -6.22 1.63
N ALA A 38 11.73 -6.43 2.95
CA ALA A 38 10.48 -6.47 3.69
C ALA A 38 9.65 -5.19 3.51
N LEU A 39 10.29 -4.02 3.66
CA LEU A 39 9.63 -2.73 3.48
C LEU A 39 9.12 -2.54 2.05
N MET A 40 9.96 -2.81 1.05
CA MET A 40 9.61 -2.59 -0.36
C MET A 40 8.51 -3.54 -0.83
N LEU A 41 8.57 -4.81 -0.46
CA LEU A 41 7.55 -5.81 -0.80
C LEU A 41 6.23 -5.55 -0.07
N GLY A 42 6.29 -5.06 1.17
CA GLY A 42 5.11 -4.61 1.91
C GLY A 42 4.36 -3.50 1.17
N PHE A 43 5.09 -2.49 0.67
CA PHE A 43 4.49 -1.42 -0.14
C PHE A 43 4.01 -1.89 -1.50
N ALA A 44 4.77 -2.75 -2.19
CA ALA A 44 4.34 -3.32 -3.47
C ALA A 44 3.05 -4.13 -3.33
N SER A 45 2.94 -4.94 -2.27
CA SER A 45 1.70 -5.64 -1.92
C SER A 45 0.57 -4.67 -1.63
N PHE A 46 0.81 -3.64 -0.83
CA PHE A 46 -0.19 -2.63 -0.48
C PHE A 46 -0.75 -1.93 -1.73
N GLU A 47 0.14 -1.47 -2.61
CA GLU A 47 -0.22 -0.79 -3.85
C GLU A 47 -1.00 -1.70 -4.80
N ALA A 48 -0.61 -2.97 -4.92
CA ALA A 48 -1.36 -3.95 -5.71
C ALA A 48 -2.79 -4.18 -5.17
N HIS A 49 -2.98 -4.18 -3.85
CA HIS A 49 -4.33 -4.24 -3.27
C HIS A 49 -5.12 -2.97 -3.57
N VAL A 50 -4.53 -1.79 -3.41
CA VAL A 50 -5.21 -0.52 -3.73
C VAL A 50 -5.60 -0.45 -5.20
N ASN A 51 -4.75 -0.93 -6.11
CA ASN A 51 -5.05 -1.05 -7.54
C ASN A 51 -6.25 -1.97 -7.79
N ALA A 52 -6.26 -3.16 -7.18
CA ALA A 52 -7.40 -4.08 -7.31
C ALA A 52 -8.70 -3.44 -6.81
N MET A 53 -8.65 -2.71 -5.68
CA MET A 53 -9.82 -1.99 -5.16
C MET A 53 -10.26 -0.86 -6.10
N ALA A 54 -9.32 -0.11 -6.66
CA ALA A 54 -9.62 0.95 -7.62
C ALA A 54 -10.30 0.39 -8.89
N ASP A 55 -9.82 -0.74 -9.40
CA ASP A 55 -10.38 -1.41 -10.59
C ASP A 55 -11.85 -1.85 -10.37
N ASP A 56 -12.17 -2.36 -9.18
CA ASP A 56 -13.55 -2.70 -8.82
C ASP A 56 -14.47 -1.46 -8.93
N PHE A 57 -14.05 -0.31 -8.42
CA PHE A 57 -14.87 0.90 -8.44
C PHE A 57 -14.86 1.62 -9.80
N LEU A 58 -13.78 1.52 -10.57
CA LEU A 58 -13.72 2.02 -11.95
C LEU A 58 -14.74 1.36 -12.88
N THR A 59 -15.07 0.09 -12.60
CA THR A 59 -16.01 -0.73 -13.39
C THR A 59 -17.45 -0.67 -12.86
N THR A 60 -17.64 -0.52 -11.55
CA THR A 60 -18.97 -0.60 -10.92
C THR A 60 -19.62 0.76 -10.61
N SER A 61 -18.86 1.86 -10.65
CA SER A 61 -19.34 3.18 -10.23
C SER A 61 -19.38 4.20 -11.37
N SER A 62 -20.34 5.13 -11.28
CA SER A 62 -20.34 6.34 -12.09
C SER A 62 -19.34 7.34 -11.50
N LEU A 63 -18.34 7.72 -12.31
CA LEU A 63 -17.23 8.58 -11.91
C LEU A 63 -17.05 9.68 -12.95
N ASN A 64 -16.81 10.90 -12.47
CA ASN A 64 -16.41 11.98 -13.34
C ASN A 64 -14.95 11.76 -13.85
N PRO A 65 -14.52 12.49 -14.88
CA PRO A 65 -13.19 12.30 -15.47
C PRO A 65 -12.03 12.41 -14.47
N HIS A 66 -12.09 13.34 -13.50
CA HIS A 66 -11.05 13.50 -12.47
C HIS A 66 -11.01 12.33 -11.49
N GLU A 67 -12.17 11.83 -11.05
CA GLU A 67 -12.26 10.65 -10.19
C GLU A 67 -11.71 9.40 -10.92
N ARG A 68 -12.07 9.24 -12.20
CA ARG A 68 -11.57 8.15 -13.05
C ARG A 68 -10.06 8.26 -13.27
N GLY A 69 -9.55 9.46 -13.53
CA GLY A 69 -8.12 9.72 -13.68
C GLY A 69 -7.32 9.48 -12.39
N LEU A 70 -7.90 9.79 -11.22
CA LEU A 70 -7.28 9.51 -9.93
C LEU A 70 -7.20 8.01 -9.63
N LEU A 71 -8.30 7.28 -9.82
CA LEU A 71 -8.35 5.84 -9.52
C LEU A 71 -7.53 5.01 -10.51
N GLY A 72 -7.66 5.32 -11.80
CA GLY A 72 -6.98 4.62 -12.89
C GLY A 72 -5.58 5.13 -13.19
N GLU A 73 -5.09 6.13 -12.44
CA GLU A 73 -3.76 6.74 -12.64
C GLU A 73 -3.53 7.22 -14.07
N HIS A 74 -4.50 7.98 -14.57
CA HIS A 74 -4.55 8.51 -15.92
C HIS A 74 -4.53 10.04 -15.92
N ILE A 75 -3.98 10.61 -16.98
CA ILE A 75 -4.04 12.06 -17.21
C ILE A 75 -5.50 12.46 -17.51
N VAL A 76 -5.89 13.64 -17.01
CA VAL A 76 -7.16 14.30 -17.36
C VAL A 76 -6.84 15.64 -17.97
N GLU A 77 -7.37 15.89 -19.15
CA GLU A 77 -7.13 17.10 -19.94
C GLU A 77 -8.45 17.80 -20.26
N LEU A 78 -8.40 19.11 -20.47
CA LEU A 78 -9.52 19.88 -20.99
C LEU A 78 -9.41 19.91 -22.52
N VAL A 79 -10.31 19.20 -23.20
CA VAL A 79 -10.36 19.10 -24.66
C VAL A 79 -11.70 19.65 -25.11
N ASP A 80 -11.68 20.71 -25.91
CA ASP A 80 -12.87 21.38 -26.44
C ASP A 80 -13.92 21.77 -25.37
N GLY A 81 -13.44 22.17 -24.18
CA GLY A 81 -14.29 22.58 -23.06
C GLY A 81 -14.77 21.44 -22.15
N GLU A 82 -14.40 20.19 -22.44
CA GLU A 82 -14.76 19.03 -21.63
C GLU A 82 -13.55 18.33 -21.02
N PHE A 83 -13.68 17.84 -19.79
CA PHE A 83 -12.65 17.02 -19.16
C PHE A 83 -12.68 15.61 -19.75
N GLN A 84 -11.55 15.16 -20.30
CA GLN A 84 -11.41 13.82 -20.88
C GLN A 84 -10.26 13.07 -20.23
N VAL A 85 -10.46 11.77 -20.00
CA VAL A 85 -9.41 10.87 -19.52
C VAL A 85 -8.55 10.41 -20.70
N LYS A 86 -7.23 10.49 -20.54
CA LYS A 86 -6.25 9.92 -21.48
C LYS A 86 -5.58 8.73 -20.81
N GLU A 87 -5.49 7.59 -21.49
CA GLU A 87 -4.82 6.36 -21.03
C GLU A 87 -3.28 6.51 -21.05
N VAL A 88 -2.79 7.58 -20.42
CA VAL A 88 -1.38 7.89 -20.22
C VAL A 88 -1.14 7.81 -18.73
N LEU A 89 -0.18 6.98 -18.33
CA LEU A 89 0.15 6.75 -16.93
C LEU A 89 0.54 8.07 -16.24
N LYS A 90 -0.21 8.42 -15.20
CA LYS A 90 0.07 9.48 -14.25
C LYS A 90 0.00 8.88 -12.86
N VAL A 91 1.16 8.44 -12.36
CA VAL A 91 1.29 7.90 -11.00
C VAL A 91 0.76 8.94 -10.01
N GLN A 92 -0.22 8.54 -9.21
CA GLN A 92 -0.81 9.39 -8.19
C GLN A 92 -0.19 9.07 -6.84
N ARG A 93 -0.35 9.97 -5.87
CA ARG A 93 0.03 9.65 -4.50
C ARG A 93 -0.88 8.54 -3.98
N LEU A 94 -0.27 7.46 -3.51
CA LEU A 94 -1.00 6.32 -2.96
C LEU A 94 -1.93 6.72 -1.79
N GLU A 95 -1.47 7.64 -0.95
CA GLU A 95 -2.24 8.24 0.14
C GLU A 95 -3.56 8.87 -0.35
N ASP A 96 -3.50 9.65 -1.43
CA ASP A 96 -4.67 10.35 -1.98
C ASP A 96 -5.68 9.35 -2.55
N ARG A 97 -5.20 8.28 -3.19
CA ARG A 97 -6.05 7.19 -3.70
C ARG A 97 -6.76 6.45 -2.56
N VAL A 98 -6.04 6.10 -1.49
CA VAL A 98 -6.60 5.46 -0.29
C VAL A 98 -7.69 6.35 0.34
N LEU A 99 -7.37 7.61 0.56
CA LEU A 99 -8.31 8.57 1.14
C LEU A 99 -9.55 8.77 0.28
N PHE A 100 -9.36 8.90 -1.04
CA PHE A 100 -10.45 9.04 -1.98
C PHE A 100 -11.35 7.80 -1.98
N LEU A 101 -10.79 6.60 -2.12
CA LEU A 101 -11.55 5.35 -2.10
C LEU A 101 -12.44 5.26 -0.85
N CYS A 102 -11.85 5.41 0.33
CA CYS A 102 -12.61 5.32 1.57
C CYS A 102 -13.61 6.47 1.74
N ARG A 103 -13.29 7.69 1.33
CA ARG A 103 -14.22 8.83 1.45
C ARG A 103 -15.39 8.73 0.49
N ARG A 104 -15.15 8.24 -0.73
CA ARG A 104 -16.11 8.25 -1.84
C ARG A 104 -17.04 7.05 -1.82
N PHE A 105 -16.53 5.88 -1.43
CA PHE A 105 -17.26 4.61 -1.51
C PHE A 105 -17.57 4.00 -0.14
N SER A 106 -17.04 4.56 0.95
CA SER A 106 -17.46 4.19 2.31
C SER A 106 -18.27 5.29 2.99
N LYS A 107 -19.06 4.88 3.98
CA LYS A 107 -19.68 5.80 4.95
C LYS A 107 -18.71 6.16 6.09
N SER A 108 -17.59 5.45 6.19
CA SER A 108 -16.60 5.59 7.25
C SER A 108 -15.24 5.97 6.63
N PRO A 109 -14.93 7.27 6.52
CA PRO A 109 -13.62 7.71 6.03
C PRO A 109 -12.50 7.26 6.96
N ILE A 110 -11.27 7.23 6.45
CA ILE A 110 -10.08 6.95 7.26
C ILE A 110 -9.98 7.98 8.39
N ASP A 111 -9.87 7.47 9.62
CA ASP A 111 -9.61 8.28 10.79
C ASP A 111 -8.11 8.63 10.85
N ARG A 112 -7.79 9.87 10.49
CA ARG A 112 -6.40 10.36 10.48
C ARG A 112 -5.81 10.61 11.88
N SER A 113 -6.64 10.57 12.93
CA SER A 113 -6.16 10.66 14.31
C SER A 113 -5.74 9.31 14.88
N SER A 114 -6.09 8.22 14.20
CA SER A 114 -5.68 6.87 14.57
C SER A 114 -4.17 6.67 14.48
N SER A 115 -3.63 5.80 15.33
CA SER A 115 -2.21 5.46 15.33
C SER A 115 -1.76 4.83 14.00
N TYR A 116 -2.56 3.94 13.41
CA TYR A 116 -2.21 3.28 12.15
C TYR A 116 -1.98 4.27 11.01
N TRP A 117 -2.70 5.40 10.98
CA TRP A 117 -2.53 6.40 9.94
C TRP A 117 -1.20 7.14 10.10
N GLY A 118 -0.88 7.57 11.32
CA GLY A 118 0.39 8.22 11.63
C GLY A 118 1.59 7.32 11.29
N GLU A 119 1.52 6.05 11.68
CA GLU A 119 2.53 5.04 11.39
C GLU A 119 2.64 4.72 9.89
N PHE A 120 1.52 4.63 9.17
CA PHE A 120 1.54 4.45 7.71
C PHE A 120 2.21 5.64 7.00
N MET A 121 1.92 6.86 7.43
CA MET A 121 2.57 8.06 6.90
C MET A 121 4.07 8.09 7.21
N ALA A 122 4.49 7.58 8.38
CA ALA A 122 5.89 7.40 8.71
C ALA A 122 6.54 6.33 7.83
N ALA A 123 5.86 5.21 7.58
CA ALA A 123 6.29 4.15 6.67
C ALA A 123 6.47 4.66 5.24
N ALA A 124 5.56 5.48 4.74
CA ALA A 124 5.67 6.07 3.40
C ALA A 124 6.90 6.98 3.29
N ARG A 125 7.18 7.77 4.34
CA ARG A 125 8.43 8.54 4.43
C ARG A 125 9.65 7.64 4.46
N LEU A 126 9.62 6.55 5.23
CA LEU A 126 10.70 5.57 5.34
C LEU A 126 11.02 4.95 3.97
N ARG A 127 10.00 4.48 3.25
CA ARG A 127 10.12 3.98 1.87
C ARG A 127 10.73 5.03 0.94
N ASN A 128 10.30 6.28 1.03
CA ASN A 128 10.83 7.36 0.19
C ASN A 128 12.31 7.65 0.49
N ARG A 129 12.78 7.53 1.73
CA ARG A 129 14.22 7.64 2.04
C ARG A 129 15.02 6.53 1.35
N LEU A 130 14.45 5.32 1.27
CA LEU A 130 15.08 4.17 0.62
C LEU A 130 15.15 4.33 -0.91
N THR A 131 14.07 4.80 -1.54
CA THR A 131 14.01 4.96 -3.01
C THR A 131 14.63 6.27 -3.52
N HIS A 132 14.71 7.30 -2.66
CA HIS A 132 15.31 8.60 -2.97
C HIS A 132 16.32 8.97 -1.88
N PRO A 133 17.47 8.29 -1.83
CA PRO A 133 18.45 8.50 -0.77
C PRO A 133 19.01 9.93 -0.82
N LYS A 134 19.02 10.58 0.33
CA LYS A 134 19.77 11.84 0.54
C LYS A 134 21.20 11.51 0.99
N PRO A 135 22.17 12.41 0.78
CA PRO A 135 23.53 12.21 1.26
C PRO A 135 23.57 11.91 2.77
N GLY A 136 24.23 10.82 3.15
CA GLY A 136 24.29 10.30 4.52
C GLY A 136 24.04 8.79 4.59
N ALA A 137 24.44 8.15 5.68
CA ALA A 137 24.10 6.75 5.92
C ALA A 137 22.60 6.64 6.21
N LEU A 138 21.85 6.02 5.30
CA LEU A 138 20.47 5.63 5.56
C LEU A 138 20.49 4.37 6.43
N VAL A 139 20.14 4.52 7.70
CA VAL A 139 19.88 3.38 8.58
C VAL A 139 18.37 3.22 8.68
N ILE A 140 17.89 2.02 8.36
CA ILE A 140 16.49 1.61 8.55
C ILE A 140 16.50 0.50 9.58
N GLU A 141 15.87 0.76 10.72
CA GLU A 141 15.85 -0.19 11.83
C GLU A 141 14.76 -1.26 11.61
N LEU A 142 15.02 -2.48 12.11
CA LEU A 142 14.06 -3.60 12.07
C LEU A 142 12.69 -3.19 12.64
N GLU A 143 12.70 -2.50 13.79
CA GLU A 143 11.47 -2.05 14.46
C GLU A 143 10.72 -0.95 13.70
N GLU A 144 11.41 -0.11 12.92
CA GLU A 144 10.74 0.83 12.02
C GLU A 144 9.97 0.10 10.92
N VAL A 145 10.55 -0.97 10.36
CA VAL A 145 9.88 -1.78 9.34
C VAL A 145 8.78 -2.65 9.93
N ARG A 146 8.94 -3.17 11.14
CA ARG A 146 7.87 -3.89 11.86
C ARG A 146 6.64 -3.00 12.08
N ARG A 147 6.84 -1.75 12.53
CA ARG A 147 5.76 -0.76 12.64
C ARG A 147 5.14 -0.42 11.30
N ALA A 148 5.97 -0.24 10.27
CA ALA A 148 5.51 0.03 8.91
C ALA A 148 4.59 -1.07 8.37
N LEU A 149 5.01 -2.33 8.46
CA LEU A 149 4.22 -3.47 7.99
C LEU A 149 2.93 -3.64 8.82
N THR A 150 3.00 -3.46 10.13
CA THR A 150 1.80 -3.45 10.98
C THR A 150 0.82 -2.36 10.53
N ALA A 151 1.28 -1.14 10.29
CA ALA A 151 0.43 -0.05 9.83
C ALA A 151 -0.19 -0.32 8.45
N ILE A 152 0.56 -0.95 7.53
CA ILE A 152 0.08 -1.35 6.21
C ILE A 152 -1.06 -2.38 6.33
N ILE A 153 -0.88 -3.46 7.10
CA ILE A 153 -1.92 -4.50 7.20
C ILE A 153 -3.16 -4.00 7.94
N GLU A 154 -2.99 -3.14 8.95
CA GLU A 154 -4.10 -2.48 9.63
C GLU A 154 -4.88 -1.57 8.66
N LEU A 155 -4.18 -0.72 7.91
CA LEU A 155 -4.80 0.15 6.92
C LEU A 155 -5.55 -0.65 5.85
N LEU A 156 -4.96 -1.73 5.31
CA LEU A 156 -5.65 -2.62 4.37
C LEU A 156 -6.92 -3.22 4.97
N ASN A 157 -6.85 -3.68 6.22
CA ASN A 157 -8.01 -4.24 6.87
C ASN A 157 -9.12 -3.19 7.08
N VAL A 158 -8.76 -1.96 7.45
CA VAL A 158 -9.70 -0.82 7.52
C VAL A 158 -10.30 -0.56 6.14
N MET A 159 -9.51 -0.51 5.07
CA MET A 159 -10.01 -0.33 3.71
C MET A 159 -10.98 -1.45 3.32
N CYS A 160 -10.63 -2.72 3.56
CA CYS A 160 -11.49 -3.87 3.25
C CYS A 160 -12.84 -3.80 4.00
N LEU A 161 -12.80 -3.45 5.29
CA LEU A 161 -14.01 -3.27 6.10
C LEU A 161 -14.85 -2.11 5.61
N SER A 162 -14.23 -0.98 5.29
CA SER A 162 -14.91 0.23 4.85
C SER A 162 -15.54 0.09 3.47
N LEU A 163 -14.87 -0.58 2.52
CA LEU A 163 -15.30 -0.70 1.12
C LEU A 163 -16.18 -1.93 0.89
N TYR A 164 -15.85 -3.06 1.50
CA TYR A 164 -16.52 -4.34 1.22
C TYR A 164 -17.25 -4.94 2.42
N ARG A 165 -17.16 -4.33 3.61
CA ARG A 165 -17.71 -4.86 4.88
C ARG A 165 -17.19 -6.24 5.22
N LYS A 166 -16.00 -6.58 4.74
CA LYS A 166 -15.30 -7.85 4.99
C LYS A 166 -13.92 -7.56 5.54
N LYS A 167 -13.48 -8.34 6.53
CA LYS A 167 -12.11 -8.27 7.04
C LYS A 167 -11.13 -8.76 5.99
N LEU A 168 -9.92 -8.22 6.03
CA LEU A 168 -8.81 -8.77 5.25
C LEU A 168 -8.49 -10.18 5.77
N PRO A 169 -8.55 -11.24 4.93
CA PRO A 169 -8.37 -12.62 5.40
C PRO A 169 -7.03 -12.91 6.08
N THR A 170 -5.98 -12.17 5.73
CA THR A 170 -4.63 -12.36 6.27
C THR A 170 -4.37 -11.54 7.54
N HIS A 171 -5.26 -10.60 7.89
CA HIS A 171 -5.09 -9.67 9.01
C HIS A 171 -4.84 -10.36 10.35
N GLY A 172 -5.60 -11.41 10.66
CA GLY A 172 -5.46 -12.15 11.92
C GLY A 172 -4.13 -12.87 12.13
N ARG A 173 -3.30 -13.01 11.09
CA ARG A 173 -1.93 -13.57 11.19
C ARG A 173 -0.87 -12.52 11.46
N GLY A 174 -1.22 -11.23 11.43
CA GLY A 174 -0.27 -10.15 11.60
C GLY A 174 0.96 -10.31 10.67
N LEU A 175 2.14 -10.28 11.28
CA LEU A 175 3.43 -10.35 10.58
C LEU A 175 4.02 -11.76 10.50
N SER A 176 3.30 -12.81 10.91
CA SER A 176 3.76 -14.19 10.76
C SER A 176 3.59 -14.69 9.32
N SER A 177 4.68 -15.14 8.72
CA SER A 177 4.71 -15.66 7.35
C SER A 177 4.21 -17.11 7.25
N LYS A 178 3.72 -17.48 6.07
CA LYS A 178 3.52 -18.87 5.64
C LYS A 178 4.70 -19.43 4.85
N ARG A 179 5.69 -18.61 4.51
CA ARG A 179 6.87 -19.05 3.75
C ARG A 179 7.90 -19.66 4.69
N SER A 180 8.73 -20.56 4.16
CA SER A 180 9.74 -21.29 4.92
C SER A 180 11.18 -21.03 4.48
N PHE A 181 11.40 -20.15 3.50
CA PHE A 181 12.72 -19.87 2.90
C PHE A 181 13.37 -18.62 3.46
#